data_AF-A0A932NMK7-F1
#
_entry.id   AF-A0A932NMK7-F1
#
_cell.length_a   1.000
_cell.length_b   1.000
_cell.length_c   1.000
_cell.angle_alpha   90.00
_cell.angle_beta   90.00
_cell.angle_gamma   90.00
#
_symmetry.space_group_name_H-M   'P 1'
#
loop_
_entity.id
_entity.type
_entity.pdbx_description
1 polymer ?
#
loop_
_entity_poly.entity_id
_entity_poly.type
_entity_poly.pdbx_seq_one_letter_code
_entity_poly.pdbx_strand_id
1 'polypeptide(L)'
;MFFPLIYWVVMPILFGWLVVRWLKKSSPTVIPQEVRALFAERPIEKKWFRAARLDGKTLLWLGDYEKQPEAVEAAYRGKEEAQRAHEKASFLVFNDQAELLEQVDS
;
A
#
# COMPACT_ATOMS: atom_id res chain seq x y z
N MET A 1 -19.45 -9.58 44.54
CA MET A 1 -19.45 -10.56 43.43
C MET A 1 -19.31 -9.84 42.08
N PHE A 2 -18.16 -9.21 41.79
CA PHE A 2 -17.92 -8.41 40.56
C PHE A 2 -17.07 -9.14 39.49
N PHE A 3 -16.57 -10.33 39.81
CA PHE A 3 -15.63 -11.09 38.98
C PHE A 3 -16.17 -11.66 37.65
N PRO A 4 -17.44 -12.09 37.50
CA PRO A 4 -17.88 -12.68 36.23
C PRO A 4 -18.07 -11.63 35.12
N LEU A 5 -18.37 -10.38 35.45
CA LEU A 5 -18.60 -9.33 34.45
C LEU A 5 -17.31 -8.89 33.76
N ILE A 6 -16.24 -8.72 34.52
CA ILE A 6 -14.92 -8.32 33.99
C ILE A 6 -14.38 -9.40 33.05
N TYR A 7 -14.52 -10.67 33.42
CA TYR A 7 -14.08 -11.79 32.58
C TYR A 7 -14.79 -11.79 31.22
N TRP A 8 -16.11 -11.61 31.20
CA TRP A 8 -16.91 -11.60 29.98
C TRP A 8 -16.67 -10.37 29.08
N VAL A 9 -16.15 -9.27 29.60
CA VAL A 9 -15.77 -8.10 28.80
C VAL A 9 -14.33 -8.21 28.32
N VAL A 10 -13.40 -8.62 29.19
CA VAL A 10 -11.97 -8.64 28.88
C VAL A 10 -11.60 -9.79 27.95
N MET A 11 -12.17 -10.99 28.13
CA MET A 11 -11.87 -12.15 27.26
C MET A 11 -12.16 -11.92 25.78
N PRO A 12 -13.34 -11.43 25.35
CA PRO A 12 -13.59 -11.21 23.93
C PRO A 12 -12.72 -10.10 23.34
N ILE A 13 -12.35 -9.08 24.13
CA ILE A 13 -11.41 -8.04 23.69
C ILE A 13 -10.01 -8.63 23.44
N LEU A 14 -9.51 -9.42 24.39
CA LEU A 14 -8.22 -10.09 24.27
C LEU A 14 -8.20 -11.07 23.11
N PHE A 15 -9.28 -11.85 22.96
CA PHE A 15 -9.42 -12.81 21.86
C PHE A 15 -9.50 -12.09 20.50
N GLY A 16 -10.28 -11.01 20.40
CA GLY A 16 -10.34 -10.18 19.20
C GLY A 16 -8.97 -9.60 18.84
N TRP A 17 -8.23 -9.09 19.81
CA TRP A 17 -6.86 -8.60 19.60
C TRP A 17 -5.92 -9.70 19.09
N LEU A 18 -6.02 -10.91 19.66
CA LEU A 18 -5.19 -12.04 19.28
C LEU A 18 -5.51 -12.54 17.86
N VAL A 19 -6.79 -12.57 17.49
CA VAL A 19 -7.24 -12.89 16.13
C VAL A 19 -6.74 -11.86 15.12
N VAL A 20 -6.85 -10.55 15.41
CA VAL A 20 -6.32 -9.48 14.54
C VAL A 20 -4.80 -9.62 14.37
N ARG A 21 -4.08 -9.89 15.45
CA ARG A 21 -2.64 -10.12 15.41
C ARG A 21 -2.27 -11.35 14.58
N TRP A 22 -3.07 -12.40 14.65
CA TRP A 22 -2.86 -13.63 13.89
C TRP A 22 -3.15 -13.41 12.39
N LEU A 23 -4.24 -12.71 12.06
CA LEU A 23 -4.58 -12.32 10.68
C LEU A 23 -3.47 -11.48 10.05
N LYS A 24 -2.92 -10.49 10.78
CA LYS A 24 -1.78 -9.69 10.28
C LYS A 24 -0.53 -10.54 10.02
N LYS A 25 -0.31 -11.60 10.79
CA LYS A 25 0.84 -12.52 10.59
C LYS A 25 0.62 -13.45 9.39
N SER A 26 -0.63 -13.88 9.17
CA SER A 26 -0.99 -14.84 8.13
C SER A 26 -1.24 -14.22 6.76
N SER A 27 -1.48 -12.91 6.69
CA SER A 27 -1.54 -12.15 5.43
C SER A 27 -0.27 -11.29 5.28
N PRO A 28 0.91 -11.89 5.01
CA PRO A 28 2.02 -11.09 4.53
C PRO A 28 1.55 -10.46 3.22
N THR A 29 1.39 -9.14 3.21
CA THR A 29 1.17 -8.38 1.98
C THR A 29 2.30 -8.78 1.05
N VAL A 30 2.00 -9.58 0.03
CA VAL A 30 3.00 -10.11 -0.90
C VAL A 30 3.39 -8.92 -1.76
N ILE A 31 4.40 -8.17 -1.30
CA ILE A 31 4.98 -7.06 -2.04
C ILE A 31 5.45 -7.66 -3.37
N PRO A 32 4.89 -7.24 -4.52
CA PRO A 32 5.30 -7.77 -5.82
C PRO A 32 6.81 -7.64 -5.99
N GLN A 33 7.45 -8.66 -6.57
CA GLN A 33 8.92 -8.73 -6.70
C GLN A 33 9.49 -7.50 -7.43
N GLU A 34 8.73 -6.95 -8.38
CA GLU A 34 9.03 -5.74 -9.14
C GLU A 34 9.12 -4.49 -8.23
N VAL A 35 8.23 -4.37 -7.24
CA VAL A 35 8.26 -3.28 -6.25
C VAL A 35 9.48 -3.42 -5.35
N ARG A 36 9.82 -4.65 -4.92
CA ARG A 36 11.04 -4.88 -4.15
C ARG A 36 12.30 -4.52 -4.94
N ALA A 37 12.37 -4.85 -6.22
CA ALA A 37 13.48 -4.49 -7.09
C ALA A 37 13.60 -2.97 -7.21
N LEU A 38 12.50 -2.26 -7.44
CA LEU A 38 12.50 -0.80 -7.57
C LEU A 38 12.95 -0.10 -6.27
N PHE A 39 12.50 -0.58 -5.11
CA PHE A 39 12.91 -0.04 -3.81
C PHE A 39 14.36 -0.41 -3.44
N ALA A 40 14.87 -1.54 -3.92
CA ALA A 40 16.27 -1.92 -3.76
C ALA A 40 17.20 -1.08 -4.64
N GLU A 41 16.79 -0.77 -5.87
CA GLU A 41 17.55 0.09 -6.78
C GLU A 41 17.49 1.56 -6.35
N ARG A 42 16.34 2.02 -5.84
CA ARG A 42 16.11 3.39 -5.42
C ARG A 42 15.51 3.44 -4.03
N PRO A 43 16.32 3.55 -2.97
CA PRO A 43 15.79 3.75 -1.64
C PRO A 43 15.02 5.06 -1.59
N ILE A 44 13.83 5.01 -1.01
CA ILE A 44 12.98 6.19 -0.79
C ILE A 44 13.28 6.77 0.60
N GLU A 45 13.11 8.08 0.77
CA GLU A 45 13.21 8.71 2.07
C GLU A 45 12.06 8.28 3.01
N LYS A 46 12.33 8.29 4.32
CA LYS A 46 11.33 7.91 5.33
C LYS A 46 10.15 8.88 5.29
N LYS A 47 8.93 8.35 5.37
CA LYS A 47 7.65 9.09 5.25
C LYS A 47 7.36 9.72 3.89
N TRP A 48 8.15 9.40 2.86
CA TRP A 48 7.83 9.79 1.51
C TRP A 48 6.95 8.73 0.84
N PHE A 49 6.31 9.13 -0.25
CA PHE A 49 5.39 8.34 -1.03
C PHE A 49 5.90 8.25 -2.46
N ARG A 50 5.86 7.06 -3.04
CA ARG A 50 6.32 6.83 -4.42
C ARG A 50 5.15 6.54 -5.32
N ALA A 51 5.04 7.29 -6.40
CA ALA A 51 4.14 6.97 -7.49
C ALA A 51 4.89 6.12 -8.54
N ALA A 52 4.24 5.06 -9.00
CA ALA A 52 4.75 4.21 -10.06
C ALA A 52 3.63 3.84 -11.04
N ARG A 53 3.99 3.62 -12.29
CA ARG A 53 3.13 3.08 -13.33
C ARG A 53 3.51 1.62 -13.55
N LEU A 54 2.56 0.71 -13.35
CA LEU A 54 2.66 -0.70 -13.71
C LEU A 54 2.09 -0.89 -15.12
N ASP A 55 2.97 -1.29 -16.04
CA ASP A 55 2.62 -1.67 -17.41
C ASP A 55 2.82 -3.18 -17.58
N GLY A 56 1.73 -3.93 -17.38
CA GLY A 56 1.76 -5.39 -17.34
C GLY A 56 2.60 -5.95 -16.18
N LYS A 57 3.89 -6.18 -16.44
CA LYS A 57 4.91 -6.69 -15.48
C LYS A 57 6.09 -5.73 -15.29
N THR A 58 5.96 -4.50 -15.81
CA THR A 58 7.03 -3.50 -15.74
C THR A 58 6.59 -2.38 -14.83
N LEU A 59 7.30 -2.19 -13.73
CA LEU A 59 7.05 -1.10 -12.80
C LEU A 59 7.95 0.10 -13.15
N LEU A 60 7.35 1.14 -13.71
CA LEU A 60 7.99 2.40 -14.07
C LEU A 60 7.84 3.41 -12.92
N TRP A 61 8.95 4.03 -12.51
CA TRP A 61 8.94 5.07 -11.50
C TRP A 61 8.43 6.40 -12.09
N LEU A 62 7.45 7.03 -11.43
CA LEU A 62 6.91 8.34 -11.83
C LEU A 62 7.48 9.47 -10.98
N GLY A 63 7.74 9.22 -9.70
CA GLY A 63 8.30 10.23 -8.80
C GLY A 63 8.16 9.85 -7.33
N ASP A 64 8.91 10.56 -6.49
CA ASP A 64 8.85 10.47 -5.02
C ASP A 64 8.33 11.80 -4.47
N TYR A 65 7.43 11.74 -3.50
CA TYR A 65 6.69 12.89 -2.97
C TYR A 65 6.68 12.86 -1.44
N GLU A 66 6.72 14.03 -0.81
CA GLU A 66 6.63 14.14 0.65
C GLU A 66 5.20 13.90 1.17
N LYS A 67 4.18 14.23 0.36
CA LYS A 67 2.78 14.11 0.76
C LYS A 67 2.05 13.06 -0.07
N GLN A 68 1.27 12.23 0.61
CA GLN A 68 0.38 11.26 -0.02
C GLN A 68 -0.53 11.86 -1.10
N PRO A 69 -1.26 12.99 -0.86
CA PRO A 69 -2.13 13.56 -1.90
C PRO A 69 -1.38 13.95 -3.17
N GLU A 70 -0.12 14.38 -3.08
CA GLU A 70 0.68 14.74 -4.25
C GLU A 70 1.06 13.49 -5.07
N ALA A 71 1.41 12.39 -4.40
CA ALA A 71 1.66 11.11 -5.05
C ALA A 71 0.41 10.53 -5.71
N VAL A 72 -0.76 10.70 -5.07
CA VAL A 72 -2.06 10.28 -5.60
C VAL A 72 -2.42 11.12 -6.82
N GLU A 73 -2.30 12.45 -6.76
CA GLU A 73 -2.50 13.31 -7.92
C GLU A 73 -1.62 12.92 -9.11
N ALA A 74 -0.34 12.58 -8.87
CA ALA A 74 0.56 12.11 -9.92
C ALA A 74 0.07 10.81 -10.56
N ALA A 75 -0.45 9.87 -9.76
CA ALA A 75 -1.06 8.63 -10.26
C ALA A 75 -2.31 8.91 -11.12
N TYR A 76 -3.18 9.84 -10.71
CA TYR A 76 -4.37 10.22 -11.48
C TYR A 76 -4.01 10.95 -12.79
N ARG A 77 -3.01 11.85 -12.78
CA ARG A 77 -2.52 12.49 -14.02
C ARG A 77 -1.98 11.45 -15.00
N GLY A 78 -1.17 10.51 -14.51
CA GLY A 78 -0.68 9.40 -15.32
C GLY A 78 -1.81 8.56 -15.91
N LYS A 79 -2.87 8.30 -15.14
CA LYS A 79 -4.08 7.62 -15.64
C LYS A 79 -4.74 8.40 -16.77
N GLU A 80 -4.95 9.71 -16.62
CA GLU A 80 -5.57 10.52 -17.67
C GLU A 80 -4.72 10.51 -18.95
N GLU A 81 -3.40 10.55 -18.83
CA GLU A 81 -2.47 10.44 -19.96
C GLU A 81 -2.57 9.07 -20.64
N ALA A 82 -2.57 7.98 -19.88
CA ALA A 82 -2.71 6.62 -20.40
C ALA A 82 -4.08 6.41 -21.09
N GLN A 83 -5.16 6.94 -20.50
CA GLN A 83 -6.48 6.88 -21.11
C GLN A 83 -6.56 7.66 -22.43
N ARG A 84 -5.93 8.84 -22.51
CA ARG A 84 -5.82 9.60 -23.76
C ARG A 84 -5.00 8.86 -24.82
N ALA A 85 -3.99 8.11 -24.40
CA ALA A 85 -3.17 7.27 -25.26
C ALA A 85 -3.81 5.91 -25.62
N HIS A 86 -4.98 5.58 -25.03
CA HIS A 86 -5.61 4.26 -25.12
C HIS A 86 -4.73 3.10 -24.65
N GLU A 87 -3.83 3.38 -23.70
CA GLU A 87 -2.95 2.40 -23.07
C GLU A 87 -3.59 1.83 -21.81
N LYS A 88 -3.36 0.54 -21.52
CA LYS A 88 -3.80 -0.10 -20.28
C LYS A 88 -2.65 -0.10 -19.29
N ALA A 89 -2.69 0.80 -18.31
CA ALA A 89 -1.70 0.89 -17.25
C ALA A 89 -2.36 1.02 -15.87
N SER A 90 -1.72 0.44 -14.86
CA SER A 90 -2.12 0.57 -13.46
C SER A 90 -1.19 1.56 -12.78
N PHE A 91 -1.72 2.53 -12.06
CA PHE A 91 -0.94 3.52 -11.33
C PHE A 91 -0.98 3.19 -9.84
N LEU A 92 0.19 2.99 -9.24
CA LEU A 92 0.35 2.49 -7.88
C LEU A 92 1.05 3.54 -7.03
N VAL A 93 0.53 3.76 -5.83
CA VAL A 93 1.14 4.63 -4.81
C VAL A 93 1.64 3.78 -3.67
N PHE A 94 2.92 3.90 -3.35
CA PHE A 94 3.60 3.16 -2.30
C PHE A 94 4.07 4.07 -1.17
N ASN A 95 4.15 3.55 0.04
CA ASN A 95 4.86 4.20 1.15
C ASN A 95 6.34 3.81 1.21
N ASP A 96 7.05 4.34 2.21
CA ASP A 96 8.46 4.04 2.49
C ASP A 96 8.75 2.58 2.85
N GLN A 97 7.71 1.81 3.16
CA GLN A 97 7.77 0.38 3.46
C GLN A 97 7.42 -0.51 2.26
N ALA A 98 7.24 0.07 1.07
CA ALA A 98 6.76 -0.60 -0.14
C ALA A 98 5.36 -1.23 0.02
N GLU A 99 4.56 -0.72 0.96
CA GLU A 99 3.14 -1.05 1.08
C GLU A 99 2.34 -0.23 0.06
N LEU A 100 1.44 -0.91 -0.64
CA LEU A 100 0.53 -0.28 -1.57
C LEU A 100 -0.56 0.49 -0.79
N LEU A 101 -0.64 1.79 -1.02
CA LEU A 101 -1.66 2.66 -0.41
C LEU A 101 -2.86 2.83 -1.33
N GLU A 102 -2.61 3.04 -2.62
CA GLU A 102 -3.65 3.30 -3.61
C GLU A 102 -3.25 2.70 -4.96
N GLN A 103 -4.24 2.16 -5.66
CA GLN A 103 -4.10 1.66 -7.03
C GLN A 103 -5.21 2.28 -7.88
N VAL A 104 -4.82 2.90 -8.99
CA VAL A 104 -5.73 3.53 -9.94
C VAL A 104 -5.48 2.93 -11.32
N ASP A 105 -6.47 2.19 -11.82
CA ASP A 105 -6.37 1.57 -13.15
C ASP A 105 -6.97 2.49 -14.23
N SER A 106 -6.33 2.52 -15.41
CA SER A 106 -6.75 3.29 -16.60
C SER A 106 -7.72 2.55 -17.49
#